data_AF-A0A221K0Z6-F1
#
_entry.id   AF-A0A221K0Z6-F1
#
_cell.length_a   1.000
_cell.length_b   1.000
_cell.length_c   1.000
_cell.angle_alpha   90.00
_cell.angle_beta   90.00
_cell.angle_gamma   90.00
#
_symmetry.space_group_name_H-M   'P 1'
#
loop_
_entity.id
_entity.type
_entity.pdbx_description
1 polymer ?
#
loop_
_entity_poly.entity_id
_entity_poly.type
_entity_poly.pdbx_seq_one_letter_code
_entity_poly.pdbx_strand_id
1 'polypeptide(L)' 'MGGLWWLILSALTVIPMLKLLPFFGINKYWAAACIVPFGTIALLWWIGMRLQELEKR' A
#
# COMPACT_ATOMS: atom_id res chain seq x y z
N MET A 1 -20.19 7.07 14.92
CA MET A 1 -18.78 7.44 14.71
C MET A 1 -17.96 6.25 14.17
N GLY A 2 -18.29 5.73 12.97
CA GLY A 2 -17.65 4.50 12.46
C GLY A 2 -17.16 4.65 11.02
N GLY A 3 -18.07 4.99 10.09
CA GLY A 3 -17.72 5.10 8.66
C GLY A 3 -16.75 6.23 8.33
N LEU A 4 -16.98 7.45 8.85
CA LEU A 4 -16.10 8.60 8.56
C LEU A 4 -14.66 8.36 9.05
N TRP A 5 -14.51 7.77 10.23
CA TRP A 5 -13.19 7.45 10.79
C TRP A 5 -12.48 6.36 9.98
N TRP A 6 -13.23 5.34 9.52
CA TRP A 6 -12.70 4.30 8.64
C TRP A 6 -12.19 4.86 7.30
N LEU A 7 -12.92 5.81 6.71
CA LEU A 7 -12.52 6.48 5.47
C LEU A 7 -11.25 7.31 5.65
N ILE A 8 -11.13 8.02 6.77
CA ILE A 8 -9.93 8.81 7.10
C ILE A 8 -8.71 7.87 7.24
N LEU A 9 -8.85 6.77 7.99
CA LEU A 9 -7.77 5.79 8.14
C LEU A 9 -7.42 5.11 6.81
N SER A 10 -8.41 4.76 6.00
CA SER A 10 -8.20 4.20 4.67
C SER A 10 -7.48 5.20 3.76
N ALA A 11 -7.88 6.48 3.76
CA ALA A 11 -7.21 7.50 2.97
C ALA A 11 -5.75 7.71 3.42
N LEU A 12 -5.49 7.73 4.72
CA LEU A 12 -4.14 7.85 5.28
C LEU A 12 -3.21 6.70 4.89
N THR A 13 -3.74 5.52 4.57
CA THR A 13 -2.94 4.37 4.11
C THR A 13 -2.84 4.30 2.59
N VAL A 14 -3.90 4.64 1.85
CA VAL A 14 -3.90 4.65 0.37
C VAL A 14 -2.97 5.72 -0.19
N ILE A 15 -3.00 6.94 0.36
CA ILE A 15 -2.22 8.10 -0.13
C ILE A 15 -0.71 7.81 -0.20
N PRO A 16 -0.04 7.31 0.86
CA PRO A 16 1.39 6.99 0.77
C PRO A 16 1.65 5.83 -0.20
N MET A 17 0.77 4.83 -0.27
CA MET A 17 0.92 3.71 -1.20
C MET A 17 0.89 4.14 -2.67
N LEU A 18 0.14 5.17 -3.03
CA LEU A 18 0.12 5.72 -4.39
C LEU A 18 1.50 6.21 -4.85
N LYS A 19 2.36 6.65 -3.93
CA LYS A 19 3.75 7.05 -4.22
C LYS A 19 4.73 5.89 -4.04
N LEU A 20 4.52 5.04 -3.04
CA LEU A 20 5.41 3.94 -2.70
C LEU A 20 5.39 2.83 -3.75
N LEU A 21 4.20 2.40 -4.20
CA LEU A 21 4.05 1.33 -5.18
C LEU A 21 4.79 1.59 -6.50
N PRO A 22 4.64 2.75 -7.16
CA PRO A 22 5.37 3.02 -8.41
C PRO A 22 6.89 3.12 -8.23
N PHE A 23 7.39 3.49 -7.03
CA PHE A 23 8.81 3.44 -6.74
C PHE A 23 9.39 2.02 -6.84
N PHE A 24 8.62 1.00 -6.41
CA PHE A 24 8.98 -0.41 -6.54
C PHE A 24 8.55 -1.05 -7.88
N GLY A 25 8.11 -0.24 -8.87
CA GLY A 25 7.62 -0.73 -10.16
C GLY A 25 6.24 -1.41 -10.09
N ILE A 26 5.50 -1.26 -8.98
CA ILE A 26 4.15 -1.81 -8.79
C ILE A 26 3.12 -0.78 -9.28
N ASN A 27 2.07 -1.23 -9.96
CA ASN A 27 1.05 -0.34 -10.51
C ASN A 27 0.29 0.42 -9.41
N LYS A 28 0.21 1.75 -9.51
CA LYS A 28 -0.45 2.66 -8.56
C LYS A 28 -1.90 2.29 -8.22
N TYR A 29 -2.63 1.66 -9.16
CA TYR A 29 -4.03 1.27 -8.92
C TYR A 29 -4.19 0.21 -7.83
N TRP A 30 -3.11 -0.53 -7.51
CA TRP A 30 -3.11 -1.46 -6.40
C TRP A 30 -3.30 -0.80 -5.04
N ALA A 31 -3.02 0.51 -4.90
CA ALA A 31 -3.27 1.23 -3.65
C ALA A 31 -4.74 1.16 -3.19
N ALA A 32 -5.70 0.93 -4.10
CA ALA A 32 -7.10 0.74 -3.75
C ALA A 32 -7.33 -0.49 -2.84
N ALA A 33 -6.45 -1.48 -2.87
CA ALA A 33 -6.52 -2.62 -1.97
C ALA A 33 -6.30 -2.22 -0.49
N CYS A 34 -5.67 -1.08 -0.21
CA CYS A 34 -5.48 -0.58 1.16
C CYS A 34 -6.79 -0.14 1.85
N ILE A 35 -7.91 -0.05 1.13
CA ILE A 35 -9.25 0.17 1.72
C ILE A 35 -9.64 -1.01 2.63
N VAL A 36 -9.11 -2.20 2.34
CA VAL A 36 -9.30 -3.41 3.14
C VAL A 36 -8.00 -3.69 3.91
N PRO A 37 -8.04 -3.96 5.23
CA PRO A 37 -6.83 -4.19 6.03
C PRO A 37 -5.94 -5.31 5.47
N PHE A 38 -6.55 -6.37 4.93
CA PHE A 38 -5.83 -7.46 4.29
C PHE A 38 -5.06 -7.04 3.02
N GLY A 39 -5.61 -6.09 2.24
CA GLY A 39 -4.92 -5.58 1.06
C GLY A 39 -3.68 -4.77 1.42
N THR A 40 -3.73 -4.01 2.51
CA THR A 40 -2.55 -3.30 3.04
C THR A 40 -1.44 -4.29 3.40
N ILE A 41 -1.77 -5.38 4.11
CA ILE A 41 -0.78 -6.41 4.50
C ILE A 41 -0.14 -7.05 3.26
N ALA A 42 -0.95 -7.44 2.27
CA ALA A 42 -0.46 -8.04 1.04
C ALA A 42 0.47 -7.10 0.25
N LEU A 43 0.14 -5.80 0.20
CA LEU A 43 0.97 -4.81 -0.49
C LEU A 43 2.28 -4.54 0.24
N LEU A 44 2.25 -4.46 1.57
CA LEU A 44 3.47 -4.33 2.38
C LEU A 44 4.38 -5.54 2.19
N TRP A 45 3.83 -6.75 2.14
CA TRP A 45 4.59 -7.96 1.83
C TRP A 45 5.24 -7.88 0.45
N TRP A 46 4.48 -7.51 -0.57
CA TRP A 46 5.00 -7.37 -1.93
C TRP A 46 6.13 -6.32 -1.99
N ILE A 47 5.93 -5.16 -1.37
CA ILE A 47 6.96 -4.12 -1.27
C ILE A 47 8.21 -4.66 -0.55
N GLY A 48 8.04 -5.42 0.53
CA GLY A 48 9.15 -6.08 1.23
C GLY A 48 9.95 -7.01 0.34
N MET A 49 9.28 -7.85 -0.46
CA MET A 49 9.96 -8.71 -1.44
C MET A 49 10.73 -7.89 -2.49
N ARG A 50 10.13 -6.80 -3.00
CA ARG A 50 10.78 -5.90 -3.97
C ARG A 50 11.97 -5.16 -3.35
N LEU A 51 11.89 -4.79 -2.07
CA LEU A 51 12.98 -4.14 -1.35
C LEU A 51 14.19 -5.09 -1.23
N GLN A 52 13.96 -6.36 -0.89
CA GLN A 52 15.03 -7.36 -0.84
C GLN A 52 15.70 -7.61 -2.19
N GLU A 53 14.96 -7.50 -3.30
CA GLU A 53 15.53 -7.58 -4.65
C GLU A 53 16.43 -6.39 -4.98
N LEU A 54 16.12 -5.20 -4.47
CA LEU A 54 16.93 -3.99 -4.64
C LEU A 54 18.18 -4.00 -3.77
N GLU A 55 18.10 -4.44 -2.52
CA GLU A 55 19.26 -4.53 -1.61
C GLU A 55 20.29 -5.60 -2.04
N LYS A 56 19.86 -6.61 -2.79
CA LYS A 56 20.75 -7.66 -3.34
C LYS A 56 21.50 -7.23 -4.61
N ARG A 57 21.15 -6.08 -5.20
CA ARG A 57 21.86 -5.50 -6.35
C ARG A 57 22.94 -4.53 -5.89
#